data_AF-A0AAN8JRR9-F1
#
_entry.id   AF-A0AAN8JRR9-F1
#
_cell.length_a   1.000
_cell.length_b   1.000
_cell.length_c   1.000
_cell.angle_alpha   90.00
_cell.angle_beta   90.00
_cell.angle_gamma   90.00
#
_symmetry.space_group_name_H-M   'P 1'
#
loop_
_entity.id
_entity.type
_entity.pdbx_description
1 polymer ?
#
loop_
_entity_poly.entity_id
_entity_poly.type
_entity_poly.pdbx_seq_one_letter_code
_entity_poly.pdbx_strand_id
1 'polypeptide(L)'
;MIFMMGQAVYYHKEDIFIFLDKEHGFTNTLLKAVHLDIQENLYLSGCKALGLISKFVTAPLWRIIEAPGHILDMNEQYYTLVKFLDRASSDIDFTLKFMNGECTPFENTSIDDNDKISRCLIIPNEEVDVILGPLLQSLFTAIKELLLRMVPEHLPGGKFWNPDESLMEEVSSAKKHNKLPEFVFGQLDHLISYRPNASLLANEAYIMFSFNKTSTWLRELGEDEKNRLLDDSRKEGREIRKEFIARTKSISDERFRLQKLKKQEMERLEASRVQRAECMTNDVCYYGLWQTVDQINEGMDKLSGNDKELRCALQTQLKFRKSVLHQKHSDKQIFNLSKKEPGGKYRKLSVKELKDNLCELVKTALDTGSKSEVSAYDVPLLVNKRILHKFADGQEYPGYVINVVPGFPQWYNVKFDNDDAIYSYNLHEDYKKGDLKLSVSQENA
;
A
#
# COMPACT_ATOMS: atom_id res chain seq x y z
N MET A 1 -18.03 -1.59 21.06
CA MET A 1 -19.25 -0.75 21.21
C MET A 1 -20.48 -1.42 20.59
N ILE A 2 -20.42 -1.89 19.34
CA ILE A 2 -21.57 -2.47 18.63
C ILE A 2 -22.25 -3.66 19.35
N PHE A 3 -21.49 -4.60 19.93
CA PHE A 3 -22.03 -5.72 20.71
C PHE A 3 -22.84 -5.26 21.94
N MET A 4 -22.34 -4.27 22.67
CA MET A 4 -23.05 -3.69 23.82
C MET A 4 -24.29 -2.89 23.42
N MET A 5 -24.27 -2.23 22.25
CA MET A 5 -25.45 -1.53 21.75
C MET A 5 -26.53 -2.52 21.30
N GLY A 6 -26.15 -3.62 20.65
CA GLY A 6 -27.08 -4.67 20.24
C GLY A 6 -27.90 -5.25 21.41
N GLN A 7 -27.25 -5.63 22.52
CA GLN A 7 -27.97 -6.11 23.71
C GLN A 7 -28.91 -5.04 24.29
N ALA A 8 -28.50 -3.77 24.29
CA ALA A 8 -29.30 -2.69 24.87
C ALA A 8 -30.54 -2.41 24.02
N VAL A 9 -30.39 -2.37 22.69
CA VAL A 9 -31.50 -2.21 21.75
C VAL A 9 -32.48 -3.38 21.88
N TYR A 10 -32.00 -4.62 21.94
CA TYR A 10 -32.89 -5.78 22.08
C TYR A 10 -33.66 -5.78 23.41
N TYR A 11 -32.99 -5.38 24.50
CA TYR A 11 -33.62 -5.26 25.82
C TYR A 11 -34.69 -4.17 25.85
N HIS A 12 -34.39 -3.00 25.28
CA HIS A 12 -35.28 -1.83 25.26
C HIS A 12 -36.22 -1.78 24.04
N LYS A 13 -36.35 -2.85 23.26
CA LYS A 13 -37.17 -2.83 22.03
C LYS A 13 -38.61 -2.39 22.26
N GLU A 14 -39.22 -2.85 23.35
CA GLU A 14 -40.58 -2.47 23.74
C GLU A 14 -40.65 -1.02 24.23
N ASP A 15 -39.66 -0.60 25.02
CA ASP A 15 -39.57 0.79 25.50
C ASP A 15 -39.43 1.77 24.33
N ILE A 16 -38.58 1.43 23.35
CA ILE A 16 -38.36 2.20 22.12
C ILE A 16 -39.66 2.26 21.31
N PHE A 17 -40.33 1.12 21.12
CA PHE A 17 -41.59 1.05 20.41
C PHE A 17 -42.66 1.92 21.08
N ILE A 18 -42.90 1.73 22.38
CA ILE A 18 -43.90 2.47 23.15
C ILE A 18 -43.59 3.97 23.13
N PHE A 19 -42.34 4.35 23.33
CA PHE A 19 -41.94 5.76 23.33
C PHE A 19 -42.22 6.42 21.98
N LEU A 20 -41.93 5.76 20.87
CA LEU A 20 -42.13 6.32 19.54
C LEU A 20 -43.59 6.24 19.08
N ASP A 21 -44.32 5.19 19.44
CA ASP A 21 -45.72 4.98 19.04
C ASP A 21 -46.69 5.85 19.85
N LYS A 22 -46.47 5.98 21.17
CA LYS A 22 -47.47 6.55 22.09
C LYS A 22 -47.09 7.89 22.70
N GLU A 23 -45.81 8.09 23.02
CA GLU A 23 -45.39 9.24 23.83
C GLU A 23 -44.83 10.39 22.98
N HIS A 24 -43.90 10.10 22.07
CA HIS A 24 -43.16 11.12 21.31
C HIS A 24 -43.64 11.28 19.86
N GLY A 25 -43.98 10.18 19.18
CA GLY A 25 -44.27 10.19 17.74
C GLY A 25 -43.03 10.28 16.84
N PHE A 26 -43.24 10.25 15.52
CA PHE A 26 -42.18 10.34 14.51
C PHE A 26 -41.99 11.78 14.02
N THR A 27 -41.19 12.58 14.73
CA THR A 27 -40.95 13.99 14.37
C THR A 27 -40.07 14.18 13.12
N ASN A 28 -39.40 13.12 12.66
CA ASN A 28 -38.56 13.12 11.46
C ASN A 28 -38.44 11.71 10.85
N THR A 29 -37.84 11.62 9.66
CA THR A 29 -37.67 10.37 8.91
C THR A 29 -36.82 9.34 9.64
N LEU A 30 -35.82 9.77 10.43
CA LEU A 30 -34.97 8.86 11.20
C LEU A 30 -35.79 8.13 12.27
N LEU A 31 -36.59 8.86 13.05
CA LEU A 31 -37.44 8.25 14.09
C LEU A 31 -38.51 7.33 13.49
N LYS A 32 -39.03 7.68 12.32
CA LYS A 32 -39.94 6.81 11.56
C LYS A 32 -39.25 5.50 11.15
N ALA A 33 -37.99 5.57 10.68
CA ALA A 33 -37.21 4.40 10.34
C ALA A 33 -36.94 3.54 11.57
N VAL A 34 -36.50 4.13 12.69
CA VAL A 34 -36.25 3.39 13.95
C VAL A 34 -37.50 2.65 14.43
N HIS A 35 -38.68 3.27 14.34
CA HIS A 35 -39.93 2.61 14.71
C HIS A 35 -40.26 1.41 13.80
N LEU A 36 -40.02 1.52 12.48
CA LEU A 36 -40.20 0.38 11.59
C LEU A 36 -39.15 -0.71 11.88
N ASP A 37 -37.90 -0.32 12.04
CA ASP A 37 -36.77 -1.23 12.24
C ASP A 37 -36.89 -2.03 13.55
N ILE A 38 -37.43 -1.45 14.62
CA ILE A 38 -37.60 -2.16 15.90
C ILE A 38 -38.70 -3.23 15.86
N GLN A 39 -39.56 -3.19 14.84
CA GLN A 39 -40.58 -4.21 14.59
C GLN A 39 -40.09 -5.31 13.65
N GLU A 40 -38.96 -5.11 12.98
CA GLU A 40 -38.44 -6.08 12.02
C GLU A 40 -37.65 -7.20 12.69
N ASN A 41 -38.18 -8.43 12.56
CA ASN A 41 -37.63 -9.62 13.21
C ASN A 41 -36.18 -9.90 12.81
N LEU A 42 -35.75 -9.56 11.59
CA LEU A 42 -34.36 -9.68 11.16
C LEU A 42 -33.42 -8.78 11.98
N TYR A 43 -33.80 -7.53 12.23
CA TYR A 43 -32.99 -6.59 13.00
C TYR A 43 -32.98 -6.93 14.49
N LEU A 44 -34.12 -7.35 15.02
CA LEU A 44 -34.22 -7.87 16.39
C LEU A 44 -33.35 -9.12 16.57
N SER A 45 -33.32 -10.03 15.59
CA SER A 45 -32.45 -11.21 15.58
C SER A 45 -30.97 -10.81 15.58
N GLY A 46 -30.60 -9.83 14.75
CA GLY A 46 -29.24 -9.27 14.75
C GLY A 46 -28.85 -8.68 16.10
N CYS A 47 -29.74 -7.89 16.72
CA CYS A 47 -29.50 -7.32 18.04
C CYS A 47 -29.38 -8.39 19.14
N LYS A 48 -30.24 -9.42 19.12
CA LYS A 48 -30.19 -10.58 20.02
C LYS A 48 -28.87 -11.35 19.85
N ALA A 49 -28.45 -11.64 18.61
CA ALA A 49 -27.19 -12.30 18.30
C ALA A 49 -25.98 -11.54 18.85
N LEU A 50 -25.92 -10.23 18.58
CA LEU A 50 -24.86 -9.35 19.09
C LEU A 50 -24.85 -9.33 20.62
N GLY A 51 -26.03 -9.34 21.25
CA GLY A 51 -26.14 -9.37 22.70
C GLY A 51 -25.68 -10.68 23.33
N LEU A 52 -26.06 -11.83 22.76
CA LEU A 52 -25.58 -13.14 23.23
C LEU A 52 -24.06 -13.26 23.08
N ILE A 53 -23.51 -12.87 21.93
CA ILE A 53 -22.04 -12.83 21.71
C ILE A 53 -21.37 -11.83 22.67
N SER A 54 -22.02 -10.69 22.97
CA SER A 54 -21.56 -9.73 23.98
C SER A 54 -21.39 -10.41 25.34
N LYS A 55 -22.47 -11.01 25.85
CA LYS A 55 -22.54 -11.55 27.20
C LYS A 55 -21.72 -12.82 27.39
N PHE A 56 -21.71 -13.71 26.39
CA PHE A 56 -21.14 -15.05 26.56
C PHE A 56 -19.75 -15.22 25.96
N VAL A 57 -19.35 -14.36 25.03
CA VAL A 57 -18.06 -14.51 24.33
C VAL A 57 -17.16 -13.30 24.58
N THR A 58 -17.55 -12.13 24.09
CA THR A 58 -16.63 -10.99 24.03
C THR A 58 -16.40 -10.31 25.37
N ALA A 59 -17.44 -10.13 26.22
CA ALA A 59 -17.24 -9.54 27.54
C ALA A 59 -16.44 -10.46 28.48
N PRO A 60 -16.71 -11.78 28.56
CA PRO A 60 -15.85 -12.71 29.31
C PRO A 60 -14.41 -12.72 28.78
N LEU A 61 -14.21 -12.77 27.46
CA LEU A 61 -12.88 -12.70 26.86
C LEU A 61 -12.15 -11.41 27.27
N TRP A 62 -12.82 -10.26 27.26
CA TRP A 62 -12.24 -8.99 27.72
C TRP A 62 -11.83 -9.04 29.20
N ARG A 63 -12.65 -9.64 30.07
CA ARG A 63 -12.28 -9.81 31.49
C ARG A 63 -11.04 -10.69 31.65
N ILE A 64 -10.92 -11.74 30.86
CA ILE A 64 -9.74 -12.63 30.86
C ILE A 64 -8.49 -11.88 30.37
N ILE A 65 -8.62 -11.07 29.31
CA ILE A 65 -7.55 -10.23 28.77
C ILE A 65 -7.11 -9.17 29.78
N GLU A 66 -8.05 -8.57 30.51
CA GLU A 66 -7.77 -7.52 31.51
C GLU A 66 -7.30 -8.07 32.85
N ALA A 67 -7.51 -9.36 33.11
CA ALA A 67 -7.05 -10.01 34.32
C ALA A 67 -5.50 -10.04 34.40
N PRO A 68 -4.92 -9.98 35.61
CA PRO A 68 -3.48 -10.14 35.80
C PRO A 68 -2.93 -11.40 35.11
N GLY A 69 -1.66 -11.35 34.70
CA GLY A 69 -0.95 -12.43 34.02
C GLY A 69 -0.24 -11.95 32.77
N HIS A 70 0.29 -12.88 31.98
CA HIS A 70 1.08 -12.59 30.78
C HIS A 70 0.38 -13.06 29.51
N ILE A 71 0.83 -12.56 28.36
CA ILE A 71 0.21 -12.81 27.06
C ILE A 71 0.03 -14.30 26.73
N LEU A 72 0.95 -15.17 27.15
CA LEU A 72 0.88 -16.60 26.86
C LEU A 72 -0.26 -17.34 27.59
N ASP A 73 -0.83 -16.77 28.66
CA ASP A 73 -2.01 -17.34 29.33
C ASP A 73 -3.21 -17.38 28.38
N MET A 74 -3.18 -16.58 27.31
CA MET A 74 -4.23 -16.51 26.32
C MET A 74 -4.23 -17.67 25.33
N ASN A 75 -3.14 -18.45 25.24
CA ASN A 75 -3.05 -19.56 24.28
C ASN A 75 -4.21 -20.55 24.43
N GLU A 76 -4.38 -21.08 25.64
CA GLU A 76 -5.47 -22.03 25.94
C GLU A 76 -6.85 -21.39 25.79
N GLN A 77 -6.97 -20.10 26.09
CA GLN A 77 -8.23 -19.36 25.98
C GLN A 77 -8.64 -19.17 24.51
N TYR A 78 -7.69 -18.80 23.64
CA TYR A 78 -7.91 -18.71 22.21
C TYR A 78 -8.22 -20.08 21.60
N TYR A 79 -7.49 -21.11 21.99
CA TYR A 79 -7.74 -22.47 21.51
C TYR A 79 -9.11 -22.99 21.92
N THR A 80 -9.50 -22.76 23.17
CA THR A 80 -10.83 -23.12 23.68
C THR A 80 -11.93 -22.40 22.93
N LEU A 81 -11.77 -21.08 22.70
CA LEU A 81 -12.72 -20.30 21.92
C LEU A 81 -12.83 -20.78 20.47
N VAL A 82 -11.71 -21.09 19.81
CA VAL A 82 -11.72 -21.62 18.44
C VAL A 82 -12.47 -22.95 18.36
N LYS A 83 -12.19 -23.89 19.28
CA LYS A 83 -12.92 -25.18 19.35
C LYS A 83 -14.40 -25.00 19.60
N PHE A 84 -14.76 -24.07 20.50
CA PHE A 84 -16.15 -23.75 20.79
C PHE A 84 -16.87 -23.23 19.54
N LEU A 85 -16.28 -22.24 18.86
CA LEU A 85 -16.85 -21.64 17.65
C LEU A 85 -16.93 -22.64 16.50
N ASP A 86 -15.95 -23.54 16.36
CA ASP A 86 -15.96 -24.59 15.35
C ASP A 86 -17.16 -25.51 15.52
N ARG A 87 -17.36 -26.02 16.75
CA ARG A 87 -18.52 -26.83 17.08
C ARG A 87 -19.84 -26.07 16.89
N ALA A 88 -19.94 -24.86 17.45
CA ALA A 88 -21.14 -24.04 17.36
C ALA A 88 -21.49 -23.64 15.92
N SER A 89 -20.50 -23.50 15.03
CA SER A 89 -20.76 -23.18 13.63
C SER A 89 -21.44 -24.31 12.84
N SER A 90 -21.30 -25.56 13.29
CA SER A 90 -21.75 -26.75 12.52
C SER A 90 -22.86 -27.54 13.21
N ASP A 91 -22.97 -27.45 14.54
CA ASP A 91 -23.92 -28.21 15.36
C ASP A 91 -25.10 -27.32 15.77
N ILE A 92 -26.28 -27.62 15.20
CA ILE A 92 -27.53 -26.86 15.44
C ILE A 92 -27.95 -27.00 16.91
N ASP A 93 -27.92 -28.20 17.47
CA ASP A 93 -28.31 -28.45 18.86
C ASP A 93 -27.37 -27.72 19.83
N PHE A 94 -26.08 -27.67 19.50
CA PHE A 94 -25.11 -26.90 20.28
C PHE A 94 -25.35 -25.38 20.18
N THR A 95 -25.77 -24.89 19.02
CA THR A 95 -26.16 -23.48 18.84
C THR A 95 -27.40 -23.14 19.67
N LEU A 96 -28.40 -24.02 19.71
CA LEU A 96 -29.59 -23.84 20.54
C LEU A 96 -29.24 -23.76 22.03
N LYS A 97 -28.33 -24.64 22.50
CA LYS A 97 -27.80 -24.58 23.88
C LYS A 97 -27.13 -23.23 24.18
N PHE A 98 -26.38 -22.68 23.21
CA PHE A 98 -25.78 -21.36 23.38
C PHE A 98 -26.85 -20.25 23.46
N MET A 99 -27.88 -20.31 22.61
CA MET A 99 -28.99 -19.34 22.61
C MET A 99 -29.72 -19.30 23.97
N ASN A 100 -29.88 -20.47 24.60
CA ASN A 100 -30.50 -20.61 25.91
C ASN A 100 -29.55 -20.28 27.08
N GLY A 101 -28.28 -20.00 26.82
CA GLY A 101 -27.26 -19.77 27.84
C GLY A 101 -26.78 -21.03 28.57
N GLU A 102 -27.03 -22.22 28.03
CA GLU A 102 -26.63 -23.52 28.60
C GLU A 102 -25.16 -23.86 28.30
N CYS A 103 -24.57 -23.26 27.27
CA CYS A 103 -23.15 -23.44 26.97
C CYS A 103 -22.46 -22.11 26.62
N THR A 104 -21.21 -21.97 27.07
CA THR A 104 -20.36 -20.81 26.82
C THR A 104 -18.91 -21.26 26.62
N PRO A 105 -18.05 -20.49 25.94
CA PRO A 105 -16.66 -20.90 25.68
C PRO A 105 -15.75 -20.86 26.92
N PHE A 106 -16.11 -20.16 27.99
CA PHE A 106 -15.23 -19.95 29.15
C PHE A 106 -15.90 -20.34 30.46
N GLU A 107 -15.18 -21.06 31.33
CA GLU A 107 -15.69 -21.70 32.56
C GLU A 107 -16.32 -20.71 33.57
N ASN A 108 -15.88 -19.45 33.59
CA ASN A 108 -16.36 -18.41 34.51
C ASN A 108 -17.38 -17.45 33.89
N THR A 109 -18.08 -17.87 32.84
CA THR A 109 -19.16 -17.10 32.23
C THR A 109 -20.49 -17.35 32.95
N SER A 110 -20.50 -17.25 34.27
CA SER A 110 -21.77 -17.35 35.00
C SER A 110 -22.64 -16.15 34.67
N ILE A 111 -23.91 -16.42 34.33
CA ILE A 111 -24.91 -15.38 34.15
C ILE A 111 -25.23 -14.85 35.54
N ASP A 112 -24.95 -13.58 35.79
CA ASP A 112 -25.42 -12.92 37.01
C ASP A 112 -26.95 -12.91 36.98
N ASP A 113 -27.56 -13.55 37.97
CA ASP A 113 -28.99 -13.57 38.13
C ASP A 113 -29.60 -12.16 38.20
N ASN A 114 -28.87 -11.16 38.66
CA ASN A 114 -29.41 -9.79 38.68
C ASN A 114 -29.36 -9.09 37.31
N ASP A 115 -28.75 -9.70 36.30
CA ASP A 115 -28.61 -9.13 34.96
C ASP A 115 -29.87 -9.33 34.11
N LYS A 116 -30.77 -8.34 34.19
CA LYS A 116 -32.02 -8.29 33.42
C LYS A 116 -31.82 -8.38 31.91
N ILE A 117 -30.68 -7.89 31.39
CA ILE A 117 -30.38 -7.93 29.95
C ILE A 117 -30.06 -9.37 29.54
N SER A 118 -29.17 -10.03 30.28
CA SER A 118 -28.80 -11.43 30.00
C SER A 118 -30.02 -12.35 30.06
N ARG A 119 -30.90 -12.16 31.05
CA ARG A 119 -32.18 -12.88 31.15
C ARG A 119 -33.08 -12.63 29.94
N CYS A 120 -33.21 -11.38 29.50
CA CYS A 120 -34.02 -11.05 28.33
C CYS A 120 -33.49 -11.71 27.03
N LEU A 121 -32.17 -11.84 26.89
CA LEU A 121 -31.54 -12.43 25.71
C LEU A 121 -31.74 -13.94 25.59
N ILE A 122 -31.84 -14.68 26.70
CA ILE A 122 -32.00 -16.15 26.70
C ILE A 122 -33.46 -16.61 26.66
N ILE A 123 -34.43 -15.69 26.76
CA ILE A 123 -35.85 -16.03 26.64
C ILE A 123 -36.14 -16.43 25.18
N PRO A 124 -36.73 -17.62 24.95
CA PRO A 124 -37.12 -18.05 23.61
C PRO A 124 -38.14 -17.10 22.98
N ASN A 125 -37.98 -16.81 21.69
CA ASN A 125 -38.91 -16.04 20.87
C ASN A 125 -38.99 -16.72 19.50
N GLU A 126 -40.12 -17.37 19.21
CA GLU A 126 -40.27 -18.20 18.01
C GLU A 126 -40.01 -17.44 16.70
N GLU A 127 -40.45 -16.19 16.59
CA GLU A 127 -40.31 -15.41 15.35
C GLU A 127 -38.87 -14.95 15.10
N VAL A 128 -38.18 -14.56 16.18
CA VAL A 128 -36.79 -14.10 16.14
C VAL A 128 -35.82 -15.28 16.05
N ASP A 129 -36.10 -16.37 16.77
CA ASP A 129 -35.15 -17.46 16.95
C ASP A 129 -34.97 -18.31 15.69
N VAL A 130 -35.99 -18.37 14.83
CA VAL A 130 -35.92 -19.00 13.49
C VAL A 130 -34.85 -18.36 12.63
N ILE A 131 -34.64 -17.04 12.76
CA ILE A 131 -33.61 -16.28 12.02
C ILE A 131 -32.29 -16.29 12.81
N LEU A 132 -32.36 -16.20 14.14
CA LEU A 132 -31.19 -16.09 15.02
C LEU A 132 -30.23 -17.28 14.88
N GLY A 133 -30.73 -18.51 14.82
CA GLY A 133 -29.90 -19.72 14.77
C GLY A 133 -28.93 -19.72 13.57
N PRO A 134 -29.41 -19.68 12.32
CA PRO A 134 -28.57 -19.61 11.13
C PRO A 134 -27.64 -18.38 11.12
N LEU A 135 -28.12 -17.25 11.64
CA LEU A 135 -27.31 -16.03 11.77
C LEU A 135 -26.13 -16.23 12.72
N LEU A 136 -26.35 -16.85 13.89
CA LEU A 136 -25.30 -17.17 14.86
C LEU A 136 -24.28 -18.16 14.28
N GLN A 137 -24.70 -19.21 13.58
CA GLN A 137 -23.79 -20.16 12.94
C GLN A 137 -22.86 -19.48 11.92
N SER A 138 -23.43 -18.57 11.13
CA SER A 138 -22.66 -17.75 10.18
C SER A 138 -21.66 -16.83 10.89
N LEU A 139 -22.10 -16.17 11.98
CA LEU A 139 -21.23 -15.33 12.79
C LEU A 139 -20.11 -16.12 13.48
N PHE A 140 -20.40 -17.30 14.02
CA PHE A 140 -19.40 -18.16 14.64
C PHE A 140 -18.33 -18.60 13.63
N THR A 141 -18.74 -18.93 12.41
CA THR A 141 -17.81 -19.23 11.31
C THR A 141 -16.88 -18.04 11.04
N ALA A 142 -17.46 -16.84 10.87
CA ALA A 142 -16.68 -15.63 10.60
C ALA A 142 -15.74 -15.24 11.76
N ILE A 143 -16.18 -15.35 13.01
CA ILE A 143 -15.35 -15.06 14.19
C ILE A 143 -14.22 -16.10 14.31
N LYS A 144 -14.50 -17.38 14.05
CA LYS A 144 -13.48 -18.45 14.04
C LYS A 144 -12.39 -18.16 13.01
N GLU A 145 -12.77 -17.87 11.76
CA GLU A 145 -11.82 -17.54 10.69
C GLU A 145 -10.99 -16.30 11.02
N LEU A 146 -11.62 -15.28 11.62
CA LEU A 146 -10.92 -14.09 12.10
C LEU A 146 -9.88 -14.44 13.16
N LEU A 147 -10.22 -15.24 14.17
CA LEU A 147 -9.29 -15.64 15.23
C LEU A 147 -8.12 -16.47 14.68
N LEU A 148 -8.39 -17.45 13.82
CA LEU A 148 -7.36 -18.25 13.16
C LEU A 148 -6.35 -17.38 12.39
N ARG A 149 -6.82 -16.30 11.76
CA ARG A 149 -5.98 -15.34 11.04
C ARG A 149 -5.25 -14.35 11.95
N MET A 150 -5.87 -13.93 13.05
CA MET A 150 -5.35 -12.86 13.91
C MET A 150 -4.33 -13.35 14.93
N VAL A 151 -4.48 -14.57 15.44
CA VAL A 151 -3.60 -15.12 16.49
C VAL A 151 -2.99 -16.49 16.12
N PRO A 152 -2.51 -16.72 14.88
CA PRO A 152 -2.00 -18.02 14.46
C PRO A 152 -0.82 -18.50 15.32
N GLU A 153 0.02 -17.57 15.77
CA GLU A 153 1.20 -17.88 16.59
C GLU A 153 0.83 -18.38 18.00
N HIS A 154 -0.36 -18.04 18.50
CA HIS A 154 -0.86 -18.45 19.83
C HIS A 154 -1.72 -19.72 19.78
N LEU A 155 -1.88 -20.34 18.62
CA LEU A 155 -2.67 -21.54 18.40
C LEU A 155 -1.77 -22.76 18.13
N PRO A 156 -2.29 -24.00 18.20
CA PRO A 156 -1.49 -25.20 17.97
C PRO A 156 -0.66 -25.14 16.68
N GLY A 157 0.65 -25.33 16.82
CA GLY A 157 1.62 -25.23 15.71
C GLY A 157 2.24 -23.84 15.52
N GLY A 158 1.74 -22.81 16.20
CA GLY A 158 2.32 -21.46 16.24
C GLY A 158 3.52 -21.36 17.18
N LYS A 159 4.35 -20.32 17.00
CA LYS A 159 5.58 -20.10 17.78
C LYS A 159 5.34 -20.02 19.30
N PHE A 160 4.20 -19.46 19.71
CA PHE A 160 3.91 -19.20 21.12
C PHE A 160 3.14 -20.33 21.81
N TRP A 161 2.65 -21.34 21.09
CA TRP A 161 1.81 -22.40 21.66
C TRP A 161 2.52 -23.26 22.71
N ASN A 162 3.75 -23.69 22.38
CA ASN A 162 4.62 -24.46 23.27
C ASN A 162 5.95 -23.70 23.44
N PRO A 163 5.96 -22.62 24.24
CA PRO A 163 7.12 -21.76 24.41
C PRO A 163 8.25 -22.51 25.16
N ASP A 164 9.50 -22.22 24.82
CA ASP A 164 10.64 -22.68 25.61
C ASP A 164 10.86 -21.79 26.85
N GLU A 165 11.74 -22.22 27.74
CA GLU A 165 12.01 -21.53 29.01
C GLU A 165 12.57 -20.11 28.78
N SER A 166 13.38 -19.93 27.74
CA SER A 166 13.93 -18.61 27.37
C SER A 166 12.83 -17.63 26.93
N LEU A 167 11.89 -18.10 26.11
CA LEU A 167 10.78 -17.27 25.63
C LEU A 167 9.81 -16.95 26.76
N MET A 168 9.57 -17.89 27.67
CA MET A 168 8.77 -17.66 28.88
C MET A 168 9.35 -16.54 29.75
N GLU A 169 10.68 -16.52 29.93
CA GLU A 169 11.36 -15.45 30.66
C GLU A 169 11.21 -14.10 29.93
N GLU A 170 11.42 -14.06 28.61
CA GLU A 170 11.30 -12.83 27.80
C GLU A 170 9.91 -12.20 27.90
N VAL A 171 8.85 -13.01 27.82
CA VAL A 171 7.46 -12.53 27.78
C VAL A 171 6.80 -12.45 29.15
N SER A 172 7.51 -12.80 30.23
CA SER A 172 7.00 -12.76 31.61
C SER A 172 6.41 -11.39 32.00
N SER A 173 6.98 -10.31 31.46
CA SER A 173 6.52 -8.92 31.68
C SER A 173 5.49 -8.43 30.65
N ALA A 174 5.26 -9.19 29.58
CA ALA A 174 4.36 -8.82 28.49
C ALA A 174 2.89 -9.04 28.89
N LYS A 175 2.16 -7.94 29.07
CA LYS A 175 0.73 -7.98 29.38
C LYS A 175 -0.08 -8.55 28.21
N LYS A 176 -1.25 -9.11 28.53
CA LYS A 176 -2.23 -9.65 27.57
C LYS A 176 -2.82 -8.60 26.62
N HIS A 177 -2.69 -7.31 26.96
CA HIS A 177 -3.23 -6.20 26.19
C HIS A 177 -2.24 -5.04 26.06
N ASN A 178 -2.46 -4.20 25.05
CA ASN A 178 -1.64 -3.03 24.71
C ASN A 178 -2.27 -1.68 25.11
N LYS A 179 -3.34 -1.68 25.93
CA LYS A 179 -4.07 -0.46 26.33
C LYS A 179 -3.19 0.69 26.82
N LEU A 180 -2.17 0.39 27.63
CA LEU A 180 -1.29 1.42 28.18
C LEU A 180 -0.47 2.11 27.08
N PRO A 181 0.30 1.37 26.24
CA PRO A 181 0.91 1.93 25.04
C PRO A 181 -0.05 2.74 24.17
N GLU A 182 -1.23 2.17 23.82
CA GLU A 182 -2.21 2.86 22.98
C GLU A 182 -2.68 4.19 23.58
N PHE A 183 -2.98 4.19 24.89
CA PHE A 183 -3.38 5.40 25.59
C PHE A 183 -2.24 6.44 25.63
N VAL A 184 -0.99 6.01 25.87
CA VAL A 184 0.18 6.90 25.83
C VAL A 184 0.37 7.50 24.43
N PHE A 185 0.26 6.70 23.37
CA PHE A 185 0.35 7.18 22.00
C PHE A 185 -0.78 8.14 21.64
N GLY A 186 -2.02 7.83 22.04
CA GLY A 186 -3.16 8.72 21.82
C GLY A 186 -3.00 10.06 22.54
N GLN A 187 -2.49 10.05 23.77
CA GLN A 187 -2.17 11.28 24.50
C GLN A 187 -1.05 12.07 23.83
N LEU A 188 0.00 11.38 23.36
CA LEU A 188 1.10 12.02 22.65
C LEU A 188 0.64 12.67 21.35
N ASP A 189 -0.17 11.96 20.55
CA ASP A 189 -0.73 12.46 19.30
C ASP A 189 -1.60 13.70 19.52
N HIS A 190 -2.46 13.66 20.55
CA HIS A 190 -3.24 14.81 20.97
C HIS A 190 -2.34 15.99 21.37
N LEU A 191 -1.29 15.75 22.16
CA LEU A 191 -0.37 16.81 22.62
C LEU A 191 0.44 17.42 21.49
N ILE A 192 0.89 16.62 20.52
CA ILE A 192 1.59 17.13 19.34
C ILE A 192 0.67 18.03 18.52
N SER A 193 -0.59 17.64 18.36
CA SER A 193 -1.60 18.44 17.64
C SER A 193 -1.99 19.71 18.39
N TYR A 194 -2.21 19.63 19.70
CA TYR A 194 -2.64 20.74 20.55
C TYR A 194 -1.50 21.71 20.89
N ARG A 195 -0.26 21.21 20.98
CA ARG A 195 0.96 21.98 21.31
C ARG A 195 2.03 21.79 20.24
N PRO A 196 1.82 22.27 19.01
CA PRO A 196 2.74 22.03 17.88
C PRO A 196 4.13 22.65 18.08
N ASN A 197 4.23 23.67 18.93
CA ASN A 197 5.50 24.34 19.26
C ASN A 197 6.22 23.71 20.47
N ALA A 198 5.60 22.77 21.17
CA ALA A 198 6.25 22.04 22.26
C ALA A 198 7.18 20.98 21.68
N SER A 199 8.37 20.83 22.26
CA SER A 199 9.27 19.75 21.85
C SER A 199 8.70 18.38 22.23
N LEU A 200 9.10 17.35 21.49
CA LEU A 200 8.73 15.96 21.80
C LEU A 200 9.11 15.60 23.24
N LEU A 201 10.32 15.97 23.67
CA LEU A 201 10.81 15.77 25.02
C LEU A 201 9.92 16.42 26.09
N ALA A 202 9.38 17.62 25.83
CA ALA A 202 8.49 18.30 26.76
C ALA A 202 7.12 17.60 26.85
N ASN A 203 6.59 17.12 25.71
CA ASN A 203 5.34 16.38 25.68
C ASN A 203 5.48 15.01 26.36
N GLU A 204 6.57 14.29 26.13
CA GLU A 204 6.89 13.03 26.84
C GLU A 204 7.00 13.25 28.35
N ALA A 205 7.73 14.27 28.78
CA ALA A 205 7.85 14.62 30.20
C ALA A 205 6.47 14.94 30.83
N TYR A 206 5.60 15.64 30.10
CA TYR A 206 4.24 15.93 30.55
C TYR A 206 3.41 14.65 30.75
N ILE A 207 3.47 13.72 29.79
CA ILE A 207 2.78 12.44 29.88
C ILE A 207 3.29 11.65 31.09
N MET A 208 4.60 11.48 31.22
CA MET A 208 5.19 10.75 32.34
C MET A 208 4.82 11.37 33.69
N PHE A 209 4.89 12.70 33.80
CA PHE A 209 4.54 13.42 35.02
C PHE A 209 3.07 13.21 35.42
N SER A 210 2.16 13.18 34.44
CA SER A 210 0.74 12.92 34.67
C SER A 210 0.48 11.46 35.05
N PHE A 211 1.04 10.50 34.31
CA PHE A 211 0.81 9.07 34.52
C PHE A 211 1.38 8.57 35.85
N ASN A 212 2.56 9.04 36.21
CA ASN A 212 3.22 8.68 37.46
C ASN A 212 2.59 9.41 38.67
N LYS A 213 1.56 10.24 38.45
CA LYS A 213 0.93 11.09 39.48
C LYS A 213 1.97 11.92 40.24
N THR A 214 3.02 12.37 39.55
CA THR A 214 4.20 12.99 40.16
C THR A 214 3.82 14.23 40.98
N SER A 215 2.82 15.01 40.55
CA SER A 215 2.31 16.16 41.34
C SER A 215 1.72 15.76 42.69
N THR A 216 1.00 14.64 42.78
CA THR A 216 0.45 14.14 44.04
C THR A 216 1.56 13.63 44.94
N TRP A 217 2.46 12.80 44.39
CA TRP A 217 3.62 12.31 45.12
C TRP A 217 4.49 13.45 45.67
N LEU A 218 4.77 14.48 44.87
CA LEU A 218 5.54 15.66 45.32
C LEU A 218 4.85 16.42 46.47
N ARG A 219 3.51 16.40 46.57
CA ARG A 219 2.76 17.04 47.65
C ARG A 219 2.80 16.24 48.96
N GLU A 220 3.10 14.95 48.90
CA GLU A 220 3.22 14.08 50.07
C GLU A 220 4.62 14.15 50.72
N LEU A 221 5.60 14.70 50.00
CA LEU A 221 6.97 14.87 50.50
C LEU A 221 7.10 16.08 51.43
N GLY A 222 8.06 16.01 52.36
CA GLY A 222 8.48 17.15 53.15
C GLY A 222 9.12 18.25 52.27
N GLU A 223 8.98 19.51 52.69
CA GLU A 223 9.34 20.66 51.85
C GLU A 223 10.83 20.70 51.47
N ASP A 224 11.73 20.27 52.38
CA ASP A 224 13.17 20.22 52.11
C ASP A 224 13.52 19.19 51.02
N GLU A 225 12.97 17.97 51.12
CA GLU A 225 13.24 16.90 50.16
C GLU A 225 12.61 17.20 48.80
N LYS A 226 11.39 17.77 48.79
CA LYS A 226 10.73 18.24 47.57
C LYS A 226 11.56 19.30 46.85
N ASN A 227 12.06 20.31 47.58
CA ASN A 227 12.88 21.36 46.98
C ASN A 227 14.19 20.81 46.42
N ARG A 228 14.86 19.92 47.15
CA ARG A 228 16.06 19.24 46.70
C ARG A 228 15.82 18.47 45.39
N LEU A 229 14.77 17.66 45.32
CA LEU A 229 14.45 16.86 44.13
C LEU A 229 14.11 17.74 42.92
N LEU A 230 13.40 18.85 43.11
CA LEU A 230 13.11 19.81 42.04
C LEU A 230 14.39 20.49 41.52
N ASP A 231 15.33 20.82 42.41
CA ASP A 231 16.61 21.39 42.02
C ASP A 231 17.48 20.39 41.25
N ASP A 232 17.52 19.14 41.68
CA ASP A 232 18.24 18.08 40.98
C ASP A 232 17.60 17.79 39.61
N SER A 233 16.27 17.73 39.52
CA SER A 233 15.55 17.62 38.25
C SER A 233 15.85 18.77 37.28
N ARG A 234 15.98 20.01 37.77
CA ARG A 234 16.36 21.18 36.95
C ARG A 234 17.79 21.06 36.41
N LYS A 235 18.72 20.53 37.21
CA LYS A 235 20.12 20.30 36.80
C LYS A 235 20.20 19.21 35.74
N GLU A 236 19.65 18.04 36.02
CA GLU A 236 19.65 16.89 35.11
C GLU A 236 18.89 17.19 33.82
N GLY A 237 17.78 17.92 33.91
CA GLY A 237 16.99 18.31 32.74
C GLY A 237 17.76 19.18 31.74
N ARG A 238 18.83 19.88 32.15
CA ARG A 238 19.70 20.61 31.20
C ARG A 238 20.56 19.65 30.39
N GLU A 239 21.14 18.63 31.01
CA GLU A 239 21.94 17.63 30.30
C GLU A 239 21.07 16.80 29.35
N ILE A 240 19.88 16.37 29.79
CA ILE A 240 18.93 15.64 28.93
C ILE A 240 18.57 16.47 27.69
N ARG A 241 18.30 17.78 27.83
CA ARG A 241 18.02 18.66 26.68
C ARG A 241 19.22 18.79 25.73
N LYS A 242 20.44 18.88 26.28
CA LYS A 242 21.67 18.97 25.48
C LYS A 242 21.89 17.70 24.67
N GLU A 243 21.71 16.53 25.29
CA GLU A 243 21.78 15.23 24.59
C GLU A 243 20.69 15.09 23.52
N PHE A 244 19.46 15.52 23.83
CA PHE A 244 18.36 15.51 22.87
C PHE A 244 18.69 16.34 21.63
N ILE A 245 19.16 17.58 21.81
CA ILE A 245 19.57 18.45 20.69
C ILE A 245 20.69 17.81 19.86
N ALA A 246 21.71 17.26 20.52
CA ALA A 246 22.83 16.59 19.84
C ALA A 246 22.35 15.39 19.01
N ARG A 247 21.45 14.58 19.58
CA ARG A 247 20.84 13.43 18.89
C ARG A 247 19.99 13.89 17.71
N THR A 248 19.14 14.90 17.86
CA THR A 248 18.31 15.43 16.78
C THR A 248 19.17 15.93 15.62
N LYS A 249 20.27 16.63 15.93
CA LYS A 249 21.23 17.08 14.92
C LYS A 249 21.87 15.91 14.17
N SER A 250 22.38 14.91 14.90
CA SER A 250 22.97 13.71 14.31
C SER A 250 22.01 12.97 13.37
N ILE A 251 20.74 12.81 13.78
CA ILE A 251 19.71 12.19 12.94
C ILE A 251 19.44 13.04 11.68
N SER A 252 19.40 14.36 11.81
CA SER A 252 19.20 15.27 10.68
C SER A 252 20.35 15.19 9.68
N ASP A 253 21.60 15.21 10.17
CA ASP A 253 22.80 15.14 9.34
C ASP A 253 22.87 13.80 8.59
N GLU A 254 22.52 12.70 9.25
CA GLU A 254 22.48 11.37 8.63
C GLU A 254 21.39 11.28 7.55
N ARG A 255 20.19 11.82 7.80
CA ARG A 255 19.12 11.88 6.79
C ARG A 255 19.56 12.68 5.56
N PHE A 256 20.21 13.82 5.77
CA PHE A 256 20.74 14.64 4.69
C PHE A 256 21.81 13.90 3.88
N ARG A 257 22.72 13.18 4.56
CA ARG A 257 23.75 12.35 3.91
C ARG A 257 23.13 11.25 3.03
N LEU A 258 22.16 10.51 3.57
CA LEU A 258 21.46 9.46 2.82
C LEU A 258 20.70 10.02 1.61
N GLN A 259 20.05 11.17 1.76
CA GLN A 259 19.36 11.83 0.67
C GLN A 259 20.33 12.26 -0.44
N LYS A 260 21.50 12.81 -0.07
CA LYS A 260 22.55 13.19 -1.03
C LYS A 260 23.10 11.99 -1.79
N LEU A 261 23.39 10.89 -1.10
CA LEU A 261 23.85 9.65 -1.74
C LEU A 261 22.81 9.11 -2.72
N LYS A 262 21.53 9.11 -2.33
CA LYS A 262 20.43 8.68 -3.22
C LYS A 262 20.33 9.58 -4.46
N LYS A 263 20.49 10.90 -4.29
CA LYS A 263 20.50 11.85 -5.42
C LYS A 263 21.65 11.56 -6.38
N GLN A 264 22.87 11.39 -5.87
CA GLN A 264 24.05 11.08 -6.69
C GLN A 264 23.90 9.76 -7.44
N GLU A 265 23.34 8.74 -6.80
CA GLU A 265 23.09 7.46 -7.46
C GLU A 265 22.04 7.60 -8.57
N MET A 266 20.97 8.35 -8.34
CA MET A 266 19.97 8.64 -9.38
C MET A 266 20.58 9.41 -10.56
N GLU A 267 21.41 10.43 -10.31
CA GLU A 267 22.12 11.17 -11.35
C GLU A 267 23.08 10.27 -12.14
N ARG A 268 23.80 9.37 -11.46
CA ARG A 268 24.69 8.39 -12.10
C ARG A 268 23.94 7.41 -12.98
N LEU A 269 22.81 6.88 -12.49
CA LEU A 269 21.94 5.97 -13.25
C LEU A 269 21.34 6.66 -14.46
N GLU A 270 20.96 7.94 -14.32
CA GLU A 270 20.44 8.77 -15.41
C GLU A 270 21.51 9.04 -16.46
N ALA A 271 22.70 9.49 -16.07
CA ALA A 271 23.82 9.69 -16.99
C ALA A 271 24.18 8.39 -17.72
N SER A 272 24.20 7.26 -17.01
CA SER A 272 24.43 5.93 -17.62
C SER A 272 23.30 5.50 -18.56
N ARG A 273 22.07 5.98 -18.34
CA ARG A 273 20.93 5.74 -19.24
C ARG A 273 21.07 6.56 -20.51
N VAL A 274 21.38 7.86 -20.37
CA VAL A 274 21.61 8.78 -21.50
C VAL A 274 22.75 8.28 -22.36
N GLN A 275 23.91 7.97 -21.78
CA GLN A 275 25.07 7.45 -22.52
C GLN A 275 24.76 6.16 -23.30
N ARG A 276 23.96 5.26 -22.70
CA ARG A 276 23.53 4.03 -23.40
C ARG A 276 22.58 4.33 -24.56
N ALA A 277 21.67 5.30 -24.39
CA ALA A 277 20.76 5.72 -25.45
C ALA A 277 21.52 6.39 -26.60
N GLU A 278 22.51 7.24 -26.31
CA GLU A 278 23.40 7.85 -27.31
C GLU A 278 24.15 6.78 -28.11
N CYS A 279 24.77 5.80 -27.43
CA CYS A 279 25.46 4.70 -28.08
C CYS A 279 24.53 3.90 -29.02
N MET A 280 23.33 3.54 -28.56
CA MET A 280 22.33 2.85 -29.40
C MET A 280 21.85 3.70 -30.58
N THR A 281 21.80 5.02 -30.42
CA THR A 281 21.43 5.96 -31.47
C THR A 281 22.52 5.99 -32.54
N ASN A 282 23.78 6.13 -32.14
CA ASN A 282 24.93 6.11 -33.05
C ASN A 282 25.02 4.77 -33.82
N ASP A 283 24.82 3.65 -33.12
CA ASP A 283 24.82 2.32 -33.75
C ASP A 283 23.72 2.20 -34.82
N VAL A 284 22.51 2.71 -34.56
CA VAL A 284 21.43 2.72 -35.56
C VAL A 284 21.71 3.67 -36.71
N CYS A 285 22.33 4.83 -36.45
CA CYS A 285 22.67 5.78 -37.51
C CYS A 285 23.65 5.18 -38.51
N TYR A 286 24.61 4.38 -38.04
CA TYR A 286 25.55 3.65 -38.93
C TYR A 286 24.83 2.70 -39.90
N TYR A 287 23.81 1.96 -39.43
CA TYR A 287 23.07 1.00 -40.29
C TYR A 287 21.85 1.60 -41.01
N GLY A 288 21.43 2.81 -40.61
CA GLY A 288 20.14 3.41 -40.94
C GLY A 288 18.97 2.77 -40.18
N LEU A 289 17.96 3.56 -39.84
CA LEU A 289 16.74 3.05 -39.20
C LEU A 289 15.80 2.42 -40.24
N TRP A 290 15.60 1.11 -40.19
CA TRP A 290 14.76 0.38 -41.15
C TRP A 290 13.30 0.43 -40.72
N GLN A 291 12.50 1.22 -41.44
CA GLN A 291 11.12 1.59 -41.11
C GLN A 291 10.07 0.91 -41.98
N THR A 292 10.47 0.20 -43.04
CA THR A 292 9.58 -0.63 -43.88
C THR A 292 10.15 -2.03 -44.08
N VAL A 293 9.31 -2.99 -44.45
CA VAL A 293 9.77 -4.36 -44.76
C VAL A 293 10.77 -4.36 -45.93
N ASP A 294 10.56 -3.47 -46.91
CA ASP A 294 11.48 -3.31 -48.03
C ASP A 294 12.84 -2.78 -47.58
N GLN A 295 12.88 -1.77 -46.70
CA GLN A 295 14.12 -1.26 -46.11
C GLN A 295 14.87 -2.32 -45.29
N ILE A 296 14.13 -3.21 -44.59
CA ILE A 296 14.75 -4.35 -43.91
C ILE A 296 15.42 -5.27 -44.94
N ASN A 297 14.72 -5.63 -46.02
CA ASN A 297 15.28 -6.52 -47.05
C ASN A 297 16.50 -5.88 -47.75
N GLU A 298 16.39 -4.62 -48.19
CA GLU A 298 17.49 -3.87 -48.80
C GLU A 298 18.70 -3.73 -47.87
N GLY A 299 18.46 -3.45 -46.58
CA GLY A 299 19.51 -3.36 -45.57
C GLY A 299 20.20 -4.69 -45.31
N MET A 300 19.46 -5.80 -45.35
CA MET A 300 20.02 -7.15 -45.24
C MET A 300 20.82 -7.54 -46.49
N ASP A 301 20.35 -7.20 -47.69
CA ASP A 301 21.03 -7.52 -48.94
C ASP A 301 22.37 -6.79 -49.07
N LYS A 302 22.44 -5.52 -48.61
CA LYS A 302 23.68 -4.75 -48.51
C LYS A 302 24.72 -5.38 -47.58
N LEU A 303 24.29 -6.15 -46.59
CA LEU A 303 25.13 -6.78 -45.57
C LEU A 303 25.31 -8.30 -45.77
N SER A 304 24.85 -8.83 -46.91
CA SER A 304 24.79 -10.27 -47.22
C SER A 304 26.16 -10.98 -47.27
N GLY A 305 27.26 -10.23 -47.32
CA GLY A 305 28.63 -10.77 -47.28
C GLY A 305 29.21 -11.00 -45.87
N ASN A 306 28.54 -10.56 -44.80
CA ASN A 306 29.07 -10.62 -43.43
C ASN A 306 27.99 -10.97 -42.39
N ASP A 307 27.81 -12.27 -42.15
CA ASP A 307 26.80 -12.83 -41.22
C ASP A 307 26.87 -12.25 -39.80
N LYS A 308 28.08 -11.88 -39.35
CA LYS A 308 28.28 -11.28 -38.02
C LYS A 308 27.75 -9.85 -37.96
N GLU A 309 27.99 -9.08 -39.01
CA GLU A 309 27.56 -7.69 -39.14
C GLU A 309 26.06 -7.58 -39.40
N LEU A 310 25.51 -8.45 -40.25
CA LEU A 310 24.06 -8.59 -40.46
C LEU A 310 23.31 -8.84 -39.15
N ARG A 311 23.82 -9.75 -38.32
CA ARG A 311 23.27 -10.01 -37.00
C ARG A 311 23.39 -8.80 -36.07
N CYS A 312 24.49 -8.06 -36.14
CA CYS A 312 24.71 -6.86 -35.35
C CYS A 312 23.69 -5.76 -35.71
N ALA A 313 23.46 -5.54 -37.01
CA ALA A 313 22.48 -4.59 -37.51
C ALA A 313 21.07 -4.91 -36.99
N LEU A 314 20.60 -6.16 -37.12
CA LEU A 314 19.29 -6.59 -36.63
C LEU A 314 19.14 -6.43 -35.11
N GLN A 315 20.17 -6.78 -34.33
CA GLN A 315 20.16 -6.59 -32.89
C GLN A 315 20.10 -5.10 -32.50
N THR A 316 20.81 -4.26 -33.25
CA THR A 316 20.84 -2.82 -33.07
C THR A 316 19.47 -2.19 -33.32
N GLN A 317 18.78 -2.58 -34.40
CA GLN A 317 17.40 -2.15 -34.68
C GLN A 317 16.44 -2.51 -33.54
N LEU A 318 16.48 -3.76 -33.03
CA LEU A 318 15.61 -4.22 -31.94
C LEU A 318 15.90 -3.51 -30.62
N LYS A 319 17.19 -3.32 -30.27
CA LYS A 319 17.59 -2.60 -29.05
C LYS A 319 17.15 -1.15 -29.09
N PHE A 320 17.38 -0.45 -30.19
CA PHE A 320 16.97 0.94 -30.36
C PHE A 320 15.45 1.10 -30.27
N ARG A 321 14.68 0.23 -30.94
CA ARG A 321 13.22 0.20 -30.85
C ARG A 321 12.70 0.01 -29.43
N LYS A 322 13.34 -0.85 -28.64
CA LYS A 322 12.97 -1.12 -27.24
C LYS A 322 13.35 0.02 -26.29
N SER A 323 14.61 0.44 -26.36
CA SER A 323 15.27 1.24 -25.32
C SER A 323 15.28 2.73 -25.61
N VAL A 324 15.17 3.13 -26.88
CA VAL A 324 15.24 4.53 -27.32
C VAL A 324 13.88 4.99 -27.85
N LEU A 325 13.27 4.26 -28.80
CA LEU A 325 11.94 4.60 -29.32
C LEU A 325 10.79 4.22 -28.37
N HIS A 326 11.07 3.46 -27.32
CA HIS A 326 10.08 2.93 -26.36
C HIS A 326 8.88 2.25 -27.05
N GLN A 327 9.13 1.53 -28.14
CA GLN A 327 8.09 0.86 -28.90
C GLN A 327 7.35 -0.14 -28.01
N LYS A 328 6.02 -0.02 -27.98
CA LYS A 328 5.14 -0.95 -27.27
C LYS A 328 4.64 -2.01 -28.24
N HIS A 329 4.57 -3.24 -27.76
CA HIS A 329 4.04 -4.38 -28.50
C HIS A 329 3.28 -5.30 -27.53
N SER A 330 2.26 -6.01 -28.02
CA SER A 330 1.44 -6.94 -27.21
C SER A 330 2.29 -8.06 -26.63
N ASP A 331 3.17 -8.64 -27.45
CA ASP A 331 4.22 -9.54 -27.00
C ASP A 331 5.49 -8.77 -26.63
N LYS A 332 5.84 -8.75 -25.33
CA LYS A 332 7.08 -8.14 -24.82
C LYS A 332 8.34 -8.91 -25.19
N GLN A 333 8.22 -10.19 -25.56
CA GLN A 333 9.37 -11.05 -25.88
C GLN A 333 9.95 -10.75 -27.27
N ILE A 334 9.21 -10.05 -28.13
CA ILE A 334 9.63 -9.69 -29.49
C ILE A 334 10.95 -8.89 -29.54
N PHE A 335 11.25 -8.11 -28.49
CA PHE A 335 12.48 -7.33 -28.38
C PHE A 335 13.66 -8.12 -27.79
N ASN A 336 13.47 -9.37 -27.38
CA ASN A 336 14.53 -10.17 -26.77
C ASN A 336 15.47 -10.72 -27.84
N LEU A 337 16.76 -10.78 -27.51
CA LEU A 337 17.80 -11.32 -28.42
C LEU A 337 18.06 -12.82 -28.20
N SER A 338 17.36 -13.42 -27.23
CA SER A 338 17.46 -14.81 -26.83
C SER A 338 16.12 -15.33 -26.33
N LYS A 339 15.86 -16.61 -26.53
CA LYS A 339 14.66 -17.31 -26.04
C LYS A 339 15.01 -18.44 -25.09
N LYS A 340 14.13 -18.70 -24.12
CA LYS A 340 14.26 -19.80 -23.15
C LYS A 340 13.74 -21.09 -23.79
N GLU A 341 14.55 -22.13 -23.81
CA GLU A 341 14.15 -23.45 -24.29
C GLU A 341 13.46 -24.26 -23.18
N PRO A 342 12.69 -25.31 -23.52
CA PRO A 342 11.97 -26.15 -22.54
C PRO A 342 12.85 -26.74 -21.43
N GLY A 343 14.15 -26.90 -21.67
CA GLY A 343 15.15 -27.34 -20.68
C GLY A 343 15.76 -26.23 -19.83
N GLY A 344 15.20 -25.01 -19.85
CA GLY A 344 15.64 -23.88 -19.03
C GLY A 344 16.88 -23.12 -19.53
N LYS A 345 17.59 -23.63 -20.53
CA LYS A 345 18.74 -22.96 -21.16
C LYS A 345 18.29 -21.86 -22.13
N TYR A 346 19.06 -20.77 -22.19
CA TYR A 346 18.82 -19.66 -23.12
C TYR A 346 19.62 -19.84 -24.41
N ARG A 347 18.93 -19.76 -25.55
CA ARG A 347 19.51 -19.77 -26.89
C ARG A 347 19.42 -18.39 -27.51
N LYS A 348 20.49 -17.93 -28.16
CA LYS A 348 20.46 -16.69 -28.97
C LYS A 348 19.59 -16.90 -30.21
N LEU A 349 18.79 -15.90 -30.57
CA LEU A 349 17.94 -15.96 -31.78
C LEU A 349 18.79 -15.98 -33.06
N SER A 350 18.34 -16.74 -34.05
CA SER A 350 18.92 -16.79 -35.40
C SER A 350 18.62 -15.51 -36.19
N VAL A 351 19.34 -15.27 -37.28
CA VAL A 351 19.13 -14.10 -38.16
C VAL A 351 17.69 -14.05 -38.69
N LYS A 352 17.13 -15.21 -39.06
CA LYS A 352 15.73 -15.34 -39.49
C LYS A 352 14.75 -14.92 -38.38
N GLU A 353 14.94 -15.43 -37.17
CA GLU A 353 14.08 -15.07 -36.03
C GLU A 353 14.17 -13.58 -35.66
N LEU A 354 15.36 -12.98 -35.74
CA LEU A 354 15.52 -11.53 -35.51
C LEU A 354 14.86 -10.69 -36.62
N LYS A 355 14.94 -11.14 -37.89
CA LYS A 355 14.26 -10.52 -39.02
C LYS A 355 12.75 -10.57 -38.84
N ASP A 356 12.19 -11.73 -38.51
CA ASP A 356 10.75 -11.91 -38.33
C ASP A 356 10.21 -11.00 -37.23
N ASN A 357 10.91 -10.93 -36.08
CA ASN A 357 10.58 -10.01 -34.99
C ASN A 357 10.61 -8.54 -35.43
N LEU A 358 11.63 -8.13 -36.20
CA LEU A 358 11.75 -6.75 -36.68
C LEU A 358 10.67 -6.40 -37.70
N CYS A 359 10.36 -7.31 -38.63
CA CYS A 359 9.29 -7.14 -39.61
C CYS A 359 7.93 -6.95 -38.93
N GLU A 360 7.63 -7.74 -37.89
CA GLU A 360 6.38 -7.64 -37.13
C GLU A 360 6.28 -6.30 -36.37
N LEU A 361 7.38 -5.84 -35.78
CA LEU A 361 7.45 -4.52 -35.13
C LEU A 361 7.22 -3.39 -36.13
N VAL A 362 7.79 -3.47 -37.34
CA VAL A 362 7.61 -2.46 -38.39
C VAL A 362 6.19 -2.45 -38.92
N LYS A 363 5.58 -3.62 -39.19
CA LYS A 363 4.19 -3.73 -39.63
C LYS A 363 3.22 -3.14 -38.60
N THR A 364 3.39 -3.52 -37.33
CA THR A 364 2.57 -3.00 -36.23
C THR A 364 2.71 -1.48 -36.09
N ALA A 365 3.92 -0.93 -36.28
CA ALA A 365 4.14 0.51 -36.23
C ALA A 365 3.44 1.25 -37.37
N LEU A 366 3.42 0.68 -38.57
CA LEU A 366 2.71 1.23 -39.74
C LEU A 366 1.19 1.20 -39.55
N ASP A 367 0.65 0.10 -39.02
CA ASP A 367 -0.79 -0.03 -38.73
C ASP A 367 -1.27 0.95 -37.64
N THR A 368 -0.40 1.25 -36.67
CA THR A 368 -0.66 2.24 -35.61
C THR A 368 -0.58 3.68 -36.13
N GLY A 369 0.17 3.91 -37.21
CA GLY A 369 0.30 5.21 -37.90
C GLY A 369 -1.02 5.72 -38.49
N SER A 370 -1.97 4.83 -38.80
CA SER A 370 -3.30 5.20 -39.32
C SER A 370 -4.29 5.64 -38.24
N LYS A 371 -3.97 5.46 -36.95
CA LYS A 371 -4.86 5.78 -35.80
C LYS A 371 -4.29 6.79 -34.82
N SER A 372 -3.04 7.23 -35.01
CA SER A 372 -2.42 8.25 -34.16
C SER A 372 -2.50 9.60 -34.85
N GLU A 373 -3.67 10.23 -34.84
CA GLU A 373 -3.74 11.67 -35.08
C GLU A 373 -2.86 12.35 -34.03
N VAL A 374 -1.79 12.99 -34.49
CA VAL A 374 -1.01 13.92 -33.68
C VAL A 374 -1.99 15.01 -33.27
N SER A 375 -2.30 15.11 -31.98
CA SER A 375 -3.09 16.24 -31.45
C SER A 375 -2.38 17.52 -31.90
N ALA A 376 -3.05 18.30 -32.76
CA ALA A 376 -2.52 19.48 -33.43
C ALA A 376 -2.16 20.65 -32.50
N TYR A 377 -2.23 20.46 -31.18
CA TYR A 377 -2.27 21.55 -30.21
C TYR A 377 -1.02 21.76 -29.36
N ASP A 378 0.03 20.92 -29.45
CA ASP A 378 1.20 21.05 -28.56
C ASP A 378 2.60 21.09 -29.22
N VAL A 379 2.72 21.05 -30.55
CA VAL A 379 4.05 21.01 -31.21
C VAL A 379 4.09 21.86 -32.48
N PRO A 380 5.13 22.70 -32.69
CA PRO A 380 5.35 23.32 -33.99
C PRO A 380 5.46 22.24 -35.07
N LEU A 381 4.90 22.46 -36.26
CA LEU A 381 5.14 21.59 -37.41
C LEU A 381 6.64 21.65 -37.75
N LEU A 382 7.44 20.74 -37.17
CA LEU A 382 8.90 20.70 -37.34
C LEU A 382 9.31 20.13 -38.70
N VAL A 383 8.43 19.34 -39.33
CA VAL A 383 8.67 18.75 -40.65
C VAL A 383 8.94 19.85 -41.69
N ASN A 384 9.96 19.66 -42.51
CA ASN A 384 10.48 20.61 -43.50
C ASN A 384 11.05 21.92 -42.92
N LYS A 385 11.33 21.98 -41.62
CA LYS A 385 12.01 23.14 -41.01
C LYS A 385 13.52 22.94 -40.98
N ARG A 386 14.24 24.05 -41.16
CA ARG A 386 15.66 24.17 -40.85
C ARG A 386 15.84 24.21 -39.34
N ILE A 387 16.75 23.40 -38.84
CA ILE A 387 17.06 23.29 -37.42
C ILE A 387 18.55 23.48 -37.16
N LEU A 388 18.86 23.90 -35.95
CA LEU A 388 20.19 23.95 -35.40
C LEU A 388 20.17 23.11 -34.11
N HIS A 389 20.79 21.93 -34.16
CA HIS A 389 20.73 20.94 -33.08
C HIS A 389 22.05 20.94 -32.31
N LYS A 390 21.98 21.19 -31.00
CA LYS A 390 23.10 21.16 -30.08
C LYS A 390 23.26 19.77 -29.48
N PHE A 391 24.46 19.22 -29.54
CA PHE A 391 24.77 17.92 -28.90
C PHE A 391 25.56 18.10 -27.60
N ALA A 392 25.82 16.99 -26.90
CA ALA A 392 26.50 16.96 -25.61
C ALA A 392 27.94 17.51 -25.64
N ASP A 393 28.57 17.58 -26.80
CA ASP A 393 29.87 18.22 -27.03
C ASP A 393 29.80 19.76 -27.05
N GLY A 394 28.59 20.32 -26.98
CA GLY A 394 28.31 21.74 -27.00
C GLY A 394 28.30 22.37 -28.39
N GLN A 395 28.55 21.59 -29.45
CA GLN A 395 28.54 22.06 -30.83
C GLN A 395 27.11 22.06 -31.40
N GLU A 396 26.85 23.01 -32.30
CA GLU A 396 25.56 23.20 -32.95
C GLU A 396 25.67 22.82 -34.42
N TYR A 397 24.81 21.89 -34.87
CA TYR A 397 24.83 21.35 -36.23
C TYR A 397 23.59 21.78 -37.00
N PRO A 398 23.75 22.47 -38.16
CA PRO A 398 22.63 22.85 -39.01
C PRO A 398 22.13 21.65 -39.80
N GLY A 399 20.81 21.51 -39.89
CA GLY A 399 20.16 20.44 -40.64
C GLY A 399 18.73 20.80 -41.01
N TYR A 400 18.04 19.83 -41.61
CA TYR A 400 16.62 19.95 -41.94
C TYR A 400 15.85 18.69 -41.52
N VAL A 401 14.63 18.91 -41.05
CA VAL A 401 13.73 17.83 -40.63
C VAL A 401 12.99 17.30 -41.86
N ILE A 402 13.14 16.01 -42.16
CA ILE A 402 12.59 15.36 -43.35
C ILE A 402 11.11 15.00 -43.13
N ASN A 403 10.83 14.17 -42.13
CA ASN A 403 9.49 13.69 -41.81
C ASN A 403 9.45 13.12 -40.38
N VAL A 404 8.26 12.82 -39.90
CA VAL A 404 8.06 12.07 -38.65
C VAL A 404 8.36 10.60 -38.90
N VAL A 405 9.00 9.94 -37.94
CA VAL A 405 9.22 8.49 -37.96
C VAL A 405 7.84 7.80 -37.92
N PRO A 406 7.46 6.99 -38.93
CA PRO A 406 6.15 6.34 -38.96
C PRO A 406 5.87 5.52 -37.70
N GLY A 407 4.70 5.75 -37.09
CA GLY A 407 4.29 5.11 -35.83
C GLY A 407 4.85 5.74 -34.55
N PHE A 408 5.73 6.75 -34.65
CA PHE A 408 6.36 7.43 -33.50
C PHE A 408 6.23 8.95 -33.62
N PRO A 409 5.12 9.55 -33.17
CA PRO A 409 4.78 10.96 -33.46
C PRO A 409 5.72 12.02 -32.84
N GLN A 410 6.60 11.62 -31.91
CA GLN A 410 7.58 12.50 -31.26
C GLN A 410 8.99 12.37 -31.86
N TRP A 411 9.20 11.41 -32.76
CA TRP A 411 10.50 11.13 -33.38
C TRP A 411 10.52 11.62 -34.82
N TYR A 412 11.62 12.26 -35.23
CA TYR A 412 11.75 12.89 -36.53
C TYR A 412 13.02 12.43 -37.22
N ASN A 413 12.93 12.20 -38.53
CA ASN A 413 14.08 11.97 -39.39
C ASN A 413 14.70 13.32 -39.77
N VAL A 414 16.01 13.47 -39.59
CA VAL A 414 16.79 14.69 -39.79
C VAL A 414 17.98 14.37 -40.68
N LYS A 415 18.28 15.26 -41.62
CA LYS A 415 19.54 15.26 -42.36
C LYS A 415 20.32 16.54 -42.04
N PHE A 416 21.58 16.39 -41.66
CA PHE A 416 22.48 17.52 -41.38
C PHE A 416 23.22 17.93 -42.66
N ASP A 417 23.64 19.20 -42.75
CA ASP A 417 24.29 19.70 -43.96
C ASP A 417 25.69 19.09 -44.20
N ASN A 418 26.35 18.69 -43.11
CA ASN A 418 27.72 18.20 -43.14
C ASN A 418 27.80 16.66 -43.23
N ASP A 419 26.66 15.97 -43.30
CA ASP A 419 26.60 14.51 -43.36
C ASP A 419 25.47 14.03 -44.29
N ASP A 420 25.75 13.02 -45.10
CA ASP A 420 24.77 12.42 -46.00
C ASP A 420 23.83 11.42 -45.31
N ALA A 421 24.10 11.07 -44.06
CA ALA A 421 23.25 10.18 -43.27
C ALA A 421 21.93 10.82 -42.81
N ILE A 422 20.91 9.97 -42.65
CA ILE A 422 19.61 10.34 -42.05
C ILE A 422 19.58 9.82 -40.62
N TYR A 423 19.32 10.72 -39.69
CA TYR A 423 19.27 10.46 -38.26
C TYR A 423 17.84 10.52 -37.76
N SER A 424 17.50 9.76 -36.72
CA SER A 424 16.19 9.83 -36.07
C SER A 424 16.33 10.31 -34.63
N TYR A 425 15.71 11.45 -34.29
CA TYR A 425 15.79 12.07 -32.95
C TYR A 425 14.41 12.42 -32.38
N ASN A 426 14.30 12.43 -31.05
CA ASN A 426 13.15 12.98 -30.35
C ASN A 426 13.27 14.51 -30.22
N LEU A 427 13.10 15.20 -31.36
CA LEU A 427 13.25 16.65 -31.44
C LEU A 427 12.31 17.42 -30.52
N HIS A 428 11.21 16.80 -30.06
CA HIS A 428 10.30 17.43 -29.12
C HIS A 428 10.91 17.55 -27.71
N GLU A 429 11.62 16.53 -27.25
CA GLU A 429 12.39 16.63 -26.01
C GLU A 429 13.56 17.60 -26.14
N ASP A 430 14.28 17.55 -27.25
CA ASP A 430 15.46 18.40 -27.48
C ASP A 430 15.05 19.88 -27.55
N TYR A 431 13.89 20.18 -28.15
CA TYR A 431 13.29 21.52 -28.14
C TYR A 431 12.91 21.97 -26.72
N LYS A 432 12.32 21.09 -25.90
CA LYS A 432 11.96 21.41 -24.50
C LYS A 432 13.17 21.64 -23.60
N LYS A 433 14.27 20.94 -23.85
CA LYS A 433 15.54 21.09 -23.13
C LYS A 433 16.32 22.33 -23.56
N GLY A 434 15.94 22.95 -24.69
CA GLY A 434 16.62 24.12 -25.27
C GLY A 434 17.82 23.76 -26.15
N ASP A 435 17.98 22.48 -26.49
CA ASP A 435 19.07 21.94 -27.31
C ASP A 435 18.74 21.98 -28.82
N LEU A 436 17.50 22.30 -29.19
CA LEU A 436 17.07 22.45 -30.58
C LEU A 436 16.52 23.85 -30.86
N LYS A 437 17.08 24.53 -31.87
CA LYS A 437 16.59 25.83 -32.35
C LYS A 437 16.04 25.71 -33.77
N LEU A 438 14.92 26.39 -34.03
CA LEU A 438 14.40 26.53 -35.39
C LEU A 438 15.11 27.70 -36.08
N SER A 439 15.67 27.46 -37.26
CA SER A 439 16.22 28.52 -38.10
C SER A 439 15.13 29.00 -39.07
N VAL A 440 14.88 30.30 -39.12
CA VAL A 440 13.94 30.89 -40.07
C VAL A 440 14.66 31.00 -41.42
N SER A 441 14.25 30.21 -42.40
CA SER A 441 14.66 30.43 -43.78
C SER A 441 14.08 31.77 -44.26
N GLN A 442 14.97 32.75 -44.47
CA GLN A 442 14.72 33.80 -45.44
C GLN A 442 14.86 33.20 -46.83
N GLU A 443 13.74 32.89 -47.47
CA GLU A 443 13.62 33.00 -48.93
C GLU A 443 12.29 33.72 -49.22
N ASN A 444 12.42 34.92 -49.78
CA ASN A 444 11.33 35.76 -50.31
C ASN A 444 10.93 35.29 -51.72
N ALA A 445 9.70 35.65 -52.11
CA ALA A 445 9.20 35.81 -53.49
C ALA A 445 8.78 34.56 -54.27
#